data_AF-A0A060CHT5-F1
#
_entry.id   AF-A0A060CHT5-F1
#
_cell.length_a   1.000
_cell.length_b   1.000
_cell.length_c   1.000
_cell.angle_alpha   90.00
_cell.angle_beta   90.00
_cell.angle_gamma   90.00
#
_symmetry.space_group_name_H-M   'P 1'
#
loop_
_entity.id
_entity.type
_entity.pdbx_description
1 polymer ?
#
loop_
_entity_poly.entity_id
_entity_poly.type
_entity_poly.pdbx_seq_one_letter_code
_entity_poly.pdbx_strand_id
1 'polypeptide(L)'
;VALWRLGTEDPTVWHTFARGQVPNAGSAKALEVVEPSGEVVYKGDGEVLKAADRVSTGKRTLEYDAEHNLITDQEMPQLPRSLTITRWGHSSEKLIALTFDDGPSRTFTPEILKVLREKDAKATFFVLGANAALEPDILRAVYNGGHDIGNHTFT
;
A
#
# COMPACT_ATOMS: atom_id res chain seq x y z
N VAL A 1 15.28 -32.66 -13.12
CA VAL A 1 14.47 -31.60 -12.49
C VAL A 1 14.23 -30.54 -13.55
N ALA A 2 13.00 -30.40 -14.02
CA ALA A 2 12.62 -29.29 -14.91
C ALA A 2 12.08 -28.17 -14.03
N LEU A 3 12.79 -27.05 -13.96
CA LEU A 3 12.38 -25.86 -13.21
C LEU A 3 11.48 -25.03 -14.14
N TRP A 4 10.18 -24.97 -13.86
CA TRP A 4 9.24 -24.18 -14.65
C TRP A 4 9.25 -22.73 -14.14
N ARG A 5 9.69 -21.80 -15.00
CA ARG A 5 9.79 -20.34 -14.82
C ARG A 5 10.69 -19.85 -13.65
N LEU A 6 11.92 -19.50 -14.01
CA LEU A 6 12.75 -18.55 -13.27
C LEU A 6 12.01 -17.22 -13.10
N GLY A 7 11.66 -16.88 -11.87
CA GLY A 7 11.21 -15.52 -11.49
C GLY A 7 10.10 -15.43 -10.45
N THR A 8 9.32 -16.50 -10.22
CA THR A 8 8.23 -16.51 -9.23
C THR A 8 8.18 -17.84 -8.47
N GLU A 9 9.35 -18.38 -8.13
CA GLU A 9 9.46 -19.66 -7.44
C GLU A 9 9.09 -19.49 -5.96
N ASP A 10 8.39 -20.50 -5.43
CA ASP A 10 8.11 -20.57 -4.01
C ASP A 10 9.43 -20.58 -3.22
N PRO A 11 9.71 -19.54 -2.40
CA PRO A 11 11.00 -19.40 -1.72
C PRO A 11 11.29 -20.57 -0.77
N THR A 12 10.26 -21.27 -0.30
CA THR A 12 10.41 -22.40 0.63
C THR A 12 11.06 -23.62 -0.03
N VAL A 13 10.98 -23.73 -1.36
CA VAL A 13 11.65 -24.78 -2.14
C VAL A 13 13.17 -24.72 -1.97
N TRP A 14 13.74 -23.51 -1.87
CA TRP A 14 15.18 -23.34 -1.68
C TRP A 14 15.68 -23.81 -0.31
N HIS A 15 14.82 -23.80 0.72
CA HIS A 15 15.14 -24.37 2.02
C HIS A 15 15.17 -25.91 1.97
N THR A 16 14.39 -26.53 1.07
CA THR A 16 14.32 -27.99 0.89
C THR A 16 15.45 -28.52 0.01
N PHE A 17 15.87 -27.77 -1.01
CA PHE A 17 16.94 -28.16 -1.93
C PHE A 17 18.32 -27.56 -1.59
N ALA A 18 18.54 -27.17 -0.33
CA ALA A 18 19.82 -26.62 0.12
C ALA A 18 20.99 -27.55 -0.25
N ARG A 19 22.15 -26.97 -0.61
CA ARG A 19 23.30 -27.71 -1.18
C ARG A 19 23.63 -28.97 -0.36
N GLY A 20 23.58 -30.13 -1.02
CA GLY A 20 24.00 -31.42 -0.46
C GLY A 20 22.93 -32.20 0.29
N GLN A 21 21.68 -31.73 0.33
CA GLN A 21 20.56 -32.47 0.93
C GLN A 21 19.74 -33.22 -0.14
N VAL A 22 19.39 -34.47 0.16
CA VAL A 22 18.39 -35.23 -0.60
C VAL A 22 17.05 -35.04 0.10
N PRO A 23 16.01 -34.54 -0.60
CA PRO A 23 14.68 -34.39 -0.03
C PRO A 23 14.17 -35.72 0.55
N ASN A 24 13.45 -35.64 1.66
CA ASN A 24 12.80 -36.76 2.33
C ASN A 24 11.45 -36.31 2.91
N ALA A 25 10.74 -37.21 3.60
CA ALA A 25 9.44 -36.90 4.21
C ALA A 25 9.48 -35.67 5.16
N GLY A 26 10.58 -35.45 5.87
CA GLY A 26 10.77 -34.27 6.72
C GLY A 26 10.92 -32.99 5.90
N SER A 27 11.67 -33.03 4.80
CA SER A 27 11.78 -31.93 3.85
C SER A 27 10.45 -31.63 3.14
N ALA A 28 9.65 -32.67 2.84
CA ALA A 28 8.30 -32.51 2.30
C ALA A 28 7.37 -31.82 3.30
N LYS A 29 7.45 -32.17 4.59
CA LYS A 29 6.68 -31.48 5.64
C LYS A 29 7.08 -30.01 5.82
N ALA A 30 8.37 -29.69 5.66
CA ALA A 30 8.85 -28.31 5.72
C ALA A 30 8.27 -27.41 4.60
N LEU A 31 7.77 -28.01 3.51
CA LEU A 31 7.11 -27.28 2.44
C LEU A 31 5.67 -26.87 2.80
N GLU A 32 5.00 -27.44 3.83
CA GLU A 32 3.57 -27.17 4.10
C GLU A 32 3.23 -25.68 4.35
N VAL A 33 4.17 -24.92 4.92
CA VAL A 33 4.04 -23.46 5.07
C VAL A 33 4.59 -22.81 3.81
N VAL A 34 3.79 -21.93 3.19
CA VAL A 34 4.21 -21.18 2.01
C VAL A 34 4.41 -19.73 2.41
N GLU A 35 5.65 -19.26 2.37
CA GLU A 35 5.95 -17.85 2.65
C GLU A 35 5.47 -16.96 1.49
N PRO A 36 4.95 -15.75 1.77
CA PRO A 36 4.69 -14.78 0.71
C PRO A 36 6.00 -14.43 0.00
N SER A 37 5.93 -14.11 -1.30
CA SER A 37 7.12 -13.86 -2.15
C SER A 37 7.98 -12.66 -1.71
N GLY A 38 7.52 -11.86 -0.73
CA GLY A 38 8.13 -10.60 -0.33
C GLY A 38 7.85 -9.45 -1.31
N GLU A 39 7.23 -9.72 -2.45
CA GLU A 39 6.84 -8.72 -3.42
C GLU A 39 5.69 -7.86 -2.89
N VAL A 40 5.80 -6.55 -3.06
CA VAL A 40 4.70 -5.64 -2.80
C VAL A 40 3.79 -5.61 -4.02
N VAL A 41 2.52 -5.96 -3.83
CA VAL A 41 1.53 -5.94 -4.90
C VAL A 41 0.93 -4.54 -4.97
N TYR A 42 1.13 -3.84 -6.08
CA TYR A 42 0.50 -2.54 -6.32
C TYR A 42 -0.81 -2.72 -7.08
N LYS A 43 -1.88 -2.05 -6.62
CA LYS A 43 -3.19 -2.08 -7.28
C LYS A 43 -3.73 -0.67 -7.47
N GLY A 44 -4.10 -0.34 -8.70
CA GLY A 44 -4.58 0.99 -9.08
C GLY A 44 -3.43 1.95 -9.43
N ASP A 45 -3.80 3.19 -9.71
CA ASP A 45 -2.89 4.24 -10.17
C ASP A 45 -3.03 5.51 -9.31
N GLY A 46 -1.94 6.26 -9.20
CA GLY A 46 -1.90 7.54 -8.48
C GLY A 46 -0.90 7.56 -7.32
N GLU A 47 -0.78 8.71 -6.68
CA GLU A 47 0.25 8.98 -5.67
C GLU A 47 -0.25 8.76 -4.22
N VAL A 48 -1.56 8.59 -4.02
CA VAL A 48 -2.10 8.30 -2.69
C VAL A 48 -2.05 6.80 -2.42
N LEU A 49 -1.22 6.40 -1.46
CA LEU A 49 -0.99 5.01 -1.10
C LEU A 49 -1.81 4.60 0.13
N LYS A 50 -2.46 3.44 0.05
CA LYS A 50 -3.10 2.79 1.19
C LYS A 50 -2.67 1.34 1.25
N ALA A 51 -2.02 0.96 2.35
CA ALA A 51 -1.77 -0.44 2.67
C ALA A 51 -3.12 -1.13 2.90
N ALA A 52 -3.47 -2.05 2.01
CA ALA A 52 -4.80 -2.68 1.99
C ALA A 52 -4.83 -3.98 2.79
N ASP A 53 -3.73 -4.73 2.83
CA ASP A 53 -3.71 -6.09 3.38
C ASP A 53 -2.62 -6.30 4.43
N ARG A 54 -2.91 -7.19 5.38
CA ARG A 54 -1.90 -7.76 6.29
C ARG A 54 -1.25 -8.96 5.61
N VAL A 55 0.07 -8.96 5.59
CA VAL A 55 0.88 -10.09 5.11
C VAL A 55 0.48 -11.36 5.87
N SER A 56 0.23 -12.45 5.15
CA SER A 56 -0.06 -13.75 5.77
C SER A 56 0.60 -14.88 5.00
N THR A 57 1.12 -15.87 5.72
CA THR A 57 1.59 -17.12 5.11
C THR A 57 0.43 -17.89 4.49
N GLY A 58 0.77 -18.69 3.48
CA GLY A 58 -0.10 -19.68 2.89
C GLY A 58 0.10 -21.04 3.54
N LYS A 59 -0.77 -21.97 3.16
CA LYS A 59 -0.68 -23.38 3.56
C LYS A 59 -0.94 -24.25 2.34
N ARG A 60 -0.09 -25.25 2.16
CA ARG A 60 -0.31 -26.36 1.23
C ARG A 60 -0.34 -27.70 1.95
N THR A 61 -1.04 -28.64 1.37
CA THR A 61 -1.01 -30.05 1.73
C THR A 61 -0.36 -30.82 0.58
N LEU A 62 0.41 -31.84 0.92
CA LEU A 62 1.19 -32.63 -0.03
C LEU A 62 0.91 -34.11 0.19
N GLU A 63 0.70 -34.85 -0.89
CA GLU A 63 0.82 -36.30 -0.88
C GLU A 63 2.25 -36.67 -1.27
N TYR A 64 2.93 -37.42 -0.39
CA TYR A 64 4.33 -37.79 -0.56
C TYR A 64 4.47 -39.32 -0.61
N ASP A 65 4.98 -39.80 -1.74
CA ASP A 65 5.41 -41.18 -1.95
C ASP A 65 6.86 -41.33 -1.46
N ALA A 66 7.02 -42.02 -0.33
CA ALA A 66 8.32 -42.25 0.27
C ALA A 66 9.15 -43.31 -0.45
N GLU A 67 8.53 -44.24 -1.18
CA GLU A 67 9.21 -45.31 -1.91
C GLU A 67 9.95 -44.73 -3.13
N HIS A 68 9.29 -43.80 -3.84
CA HIS A 68 9.85 -43.16 -5.02
C HIS A 68 10.43 -41.76 -4.77
N ASN A 69 10.30 -41.23 -3.54
CA ASN A 69 10.68 -39.87 -3.15
C ASN A 69 10.01 -38.82 -4.06
N LEU A 70 8.70 -38.93 -4.23
CA LEU A 70 7.91 -38.08 -5.11
C LEU A 70 6.79 -37.39 -4.33
N ILE A 71 6.57 -36.11 -4.62
CA ILE A 71 5.30 -35.47 -4.31
C ILE A 71 4.35 -35.83 -5.44
N THR A 72 3.28 -36.55 -5.13
CA THR A 72 2.32 -37.06 -6.12
C THR A 72 1.12 -36.13 -6.28
N ASP A 73 0.81 -35.35 -5.26
CA ASP A 73 -0.27 -34.35 -5.29
C ASP A 73 0.03 -33.15 -4.38
N GLN A 74 -0.60 -32.02 -4.70
CA GLN A 74 -0.55 -30.79 -3.91
C GLN A 74 -1.87 -30.05 -3.97
N GLU A 75 -2.41 -29.71 -2.80
CA GLU A 75 -3.50 -28.74 -2.67
C GLU A 75 -3.05 -27.49 -1.91
N MET A 76 -3.64 -26.35 -2.24
CA MET A 76 -3.33 -25.07 -1.59
C MET A 76 -4.59 -24.50 -0.91
N PRO A 77 -4.98 -25.03 0.26
CA PRO A 77 -6.19 -24.59 0.98
C PRO A 77 -6.12 -23.12 1.43
N GLN A 78 -4.93 -22.55 1.54
CA GLN A 78 -4.74 -21.14 1.87
C GLN A 78 -3.60 -20.56 1.04
N LEU A 79 -3.91 -19.53 0.23
CA LEU A 79 -2.90 -18.81 -0.52
C LEU A 79 -2.12 -17.85 0.40
N PRO A 80 -0.80 -17.72 0.23
CA PRO A 80 -0.04 -16.66 0.86
C PRO A 80 -0.52 -15.30 0.34
N ARG A 81 -0.52 -14.30 1.21
CA ARG A 81 -0.86 -12.92 0.86
C ARG A 81 0.33 -12.03 1.14
N SER A 82 0.84 -11.42 0.08
CA SER A 82 1.85 -10.37 0.19
C SER A 82 1.21 -9.02 0.53
N LEU A 83 2.03 -8.03 0.83
CA LEU A 83 1.55 -6.68 1.14
C LEU A 83 0.95 -6.06 -0.13
N THR A 84 -0.35 -5.76 -0.10
CA THR A 84 -1.00 -4.99 -1.17
C THR A 84 -0.97 -3.50 -0.83
N ILE A 85 -0.38 -2.69 -1.70
CA ILE A 85 -0.51 -1.23 -1.70
C ILE A 85 -1.52 -0.83 -2.77
N THR A 86 -2.66 -0.31 -2.32
CA THR A 86 -3.64 0.30 -3.22
C THR A 86 -3.27 1.76 -3.49
N ARG A 87 -3.29 2.15 -4.77
CA ARG A 87 -2.97 3.49 -5.25
C ARG A 87 -4.23 4.15 -5.78
N TRP A 88 -4.43 5.41 -5.42
CA TRP A 88 -5.60 6.20 -5.79
C TRP A 88 -5.18 7.64 -6.11
N GLY A 89 -6.09 8.40 -6.73
CA GLY A 89 -5.86 9.81 -7.08
C GLY A 89 -5.32 10.02 -8.49
N HIS A 90 -5.18 8.97 -9.30
CA HIS A 90 -4.95 9.14 -10.74
C HIS A 90 -6.25 9.53 -11.46
N SER A 91 -6.14 10.48 -12.37
CA SER A 91 -7.17 10.85 -13.34
C SER A 91 -6.59 10.75 -14.75
N SER A 92 -7.40 10.34 -15.73
CA SER A 92 -7.03 10.40 -17.14
C SER A 92 -6.91 11.84 -17.67
N GLU A 93 -7.44 12.81 -16.92
CA GLU A 93 -7.34 14.22 -17.23
C GLU A 93 -6.06 14.83 -16.64
N LYS A 94 -5.56 15.91 -17.26
CA LYS A 94 -4.39 16.66 -16.76
C LYS A 94 -4.77 17.57 -15.60
N LEU A 95 -4.98 16.98 -14.44
CA LEU A 95 -5.36 17.67 -13.21
C LEU A 95 -4.18 17.79 -12.25
N ILE A 96 -4.20 18.85 -11.45
CA ILE A 96 -3.31 19.05 -10.30
C ILE A 96 -4.15 19.34 -9.06
N ALA A 97 -3.76 18.81 -7.92
CA ALA A 97 -4.34 19.16 -6.63
C ALA A 97 -3.38 20.12 -5.91
N LEU A 98 -3.90 21.29 -5.52
CA LEU A 98 -3.13 22.29 -4.77
C LEU A 98 -3.55 22.25 -3.31
N THR A 99 -2.58 22.04 -2.42
CA THR A 99 -2.80 21.97 -0.98
C THR A 99 -1.87 22.92 -0.23
N PHE A 100 -2.33 23.41 0.92
CA PHE A 100 -1.55 24.25 1.83
C PHE A 100 -1.67 23.71 3.26
N ASP A 101 -0.54 23.52 3.92
CA ASP A 101 -0.47 23.00 5.29
C ASP A 101 -0.22 24.14 6.30
N ASP A 102 -0.34 23.84 7.60
CA ASP A 102 -0.03 24.72 8.75
C ASP A 102 -0.87 26.00 8.90
N GLY A 103 -1.86 26.24 8.03
CA GLY A 103 -2.75 27.39 8.13
C GLY A 103 -3.77 27.29 9.28
N PRO A 104 -4.66 28.29 9.43
CA PRO A 104 -4.64 29.59 8.77
C PRO A 104 -3.54 30.53 9.32
N SER A 105 -2.81 31.17 8.42
CA SER A 105 -1.88 32.26 8.73
C SER A 105 -2.57 33.61 8.55
N ARG A 106 -2.45 34.51 9.54
CA ARG A 106 -3.00 35.88 9.45
C ARG A 106 -2.47 36.66 8.26
N THR A 107 -1.21 36.43 7.90
CA THR A 107 -0.54 37.16 6.81
C THR A 107 -0.76 36.47 5.47
N PHE A 108 -0.44 35.18 5.38
CA PHE A 108 -0.32 34.52 4.08
C PHE A 108 -1.62 33.91 3.57
N THR A 109 -2.49 33.39 4.44
CA THR A 109 -3.74 32.77 3.97
C THR A 109 -4.63 33.75 3.20
N PRO A 110 -4.83 35.02 3.64
CA PRO A 110 -5.57 36.00 2.85
C PRO A 110 -4.94 36.32 1.49
N GLU A 111 -3.61 36.37 1.40
CA GLU A 111 -2.90 36.61 0.14
C GLU A 111 -3.04 35.43 -0.82
N ILE A 112 -2.94 34.20 -0.30
CA ILE A 112 -3.18 32.97 -1.07
C ILE A 112 -4.62 32.96 -1.60
N LEU A 113 -5.61 33.23 -0.75
CA LEU A 113 -7.02 33.29 -1.15
C LEU A 113 -7.28 34.35 -2.22
N LYS A 114 -6.57 35.49 -2.17
CA LYS A 114 -6.63 36.51 -3.21
C LYS A 114 -6.14 35.97 -4.55
N VAL A 115 -4.97 35.33 -4.59
CA VAL A 115 -4.40 34.76 -5.82
C VAL A 115 -5.26 33.63 -6.37
N LEU A 116 -5.74 32.73 -5.51
CA LEU A 116 -6.63 31.63 -5.93
C LEU A 116 -7.90 32.17 -6.58
N ARG A 117 -8.51 33.22 -6.00
CA ARG A 117 -9.68 33.88 -6.59
C ARG A 117 -9.35 34.55 -7.93
N GLU A 118 -8.22 35.24 -8.06
CA GLU A 118 -7.79 35.86 -9.32
C GLU A 118 -7.54 34.85 -10.44
N LYS A 119 -7.16 33.62 -10.08
CA LYS A 119 -6.91 32.52 -11.02
C LYS A 119 -8.09 31.58 -11.20
N ASP A 120 -9.22 31.86 -10.56
CA ASP A 120 -10.40 30.98 -10.51
C ASP A 120 -10.03 29.53 -10.13
N ALA A 121 -9.08 29.38 -9.19
CA ALA A 121 -8.55 28.10 -8.76
C ALA A 121 -9.09 27.72 -7.37
N LYS A 122 -9.29 26.42 -7.14
CA LYS A 122 -9.61 25.84 -5.83
C LYS A 122 -8.41 25.09 -5.27
N ALA A 123 -8.42 24.92 -3.96
CA ALA A 123 -7.33 24.30 -3.19
C ALA A 123 -7.90 23.70 -1.90
N THR A 124 -7.13 22.83 -1.27
CA THR A 124 -7.42 22.29 0.06
C THR A 124 -6.46 22.89 1.08
N PHE A 125 -6.99 23.40 2.19
CA PHE A 125 -6.19 23.94 3.29
C PHE A 125 -6.20 22.95 4.45
N PHE A 126 -5.08 22.29 4.72
CA PHE A 126 -4.88 21.47 5.91
C PHE A 126 -4.47 22.39 7.06
N VAL A 127 -5.37 22.60 8.01
CA VAL A 127 -5.20 23.61 9.06
C VAL A 127 -4.80 22.99 10.40
N LEU A 128 -3.96 23.70 11.14
CA LEU A 128 -3.70 23.44 12.54
C LEU A 128 -4.87 23.93 13.39
N GLY A 129 -5.35 23.09 14.30
CA GLY A 129 -6.45 23.43 15.20
C GLY A 129 -6.17 24.68 16.06
N ALA A 130 -4.94 24.86 16.53
CA ALA A 130 -4.52 26.03 17.29
C ALA A 130 -4.65 27.33 16.47
N ASN A 131 -4.23 27.30 15.20
CA ASN A 131 -4.34 28.46 14.31
C ASN A 131 -5.79 28.74 13.92
N ALA A 132 -6.56 27.67 13.65
CA ALA A 132 -7.99 27.77 13.35
C ALA A 132 -8.79 28.41 14.49
N ALA A 133 -8.44 28.10 15.75
CA ALA A 133 -9.07 28.70 16.92
C ALA A 133 -8.75 30.20 17.09
N LEU A 134 -7.55 30.63 16.67
CA LEU A 134 -7.12 32.02 16.72
C LEU A 134 -7.64 32.87 15.55
N GLU A 135 -7.81 32.26 14.37
CA GLU A 135 -8.20 32.95 13.14
C GLU A 135 -9.49 32.36 12.51
N PRO A 136 -10.62 32.29 13.25
CA PRO A 136 -11.86 31.71 12.74
C PRO A 136 -12.42 32.47 11.54
N ASP A 137 -12.14 33.78 11.43
CA ASP A 137 -12.59 34.62 10.32
C ASP A 137 -11.89 34.24 9.01
N ILE A 138 -10.60 33.94 9.08
CA ILE A 138 -9.82 33.48 7.93
C ILE A 138 -10.30 32.11 7.51
N LEU A 139 -10.58 31.21 8.46
CA LEU A 139 -11.12 29.89 8.14
C LEU A 139 -12.51 29.98 7.48
N ARG A 140 -13.37 30.91 7.94
CA ARG A 140 -14.63 31.22 7.27
C ARG A 140 -14.42 31.75 5.86
N ALA A 141 -13.39 32.58 5.63
CA ALA A 141 -13.06 33.06 4.30
C ALA A 141 -12.57 31.95 3.37
N VAL A 142 -11.78 30.98 3.88
CA VAL A 142 -11.39 29.76 3.14
C VAL A 142 -12.64 29.00 2.70
N TYR A 143 -13.54 28.69 3.64
CA TYR A 143 -14.77 27.95 3.37
C TYR A 143 -15.69 28.69 2.38
N ASN A 144 -15.95 29.98 2.62
CA ASN A 144 -16.79 30.81 1.75
C ASN A 144 -16.18 31.02 0.36
N GLY A 145 -14.86 30.88 0.22
CA GLY A 145 -14.15 30.86 -1.06
C GLY A 145 -14.37 29.57 -1.85
N GLY A 146 -15.03 28.56 -1.28
CA GLY A 146 -15.26 27.26 -1.91
C GLY A 146 -14.02 26.36 -1.92
N HIS A 147 -13.13 26.56 -0.96
CA HIS A 147 -11.95 25.72 -0.75
C HIS A 147 -12.26 24.61 0.26
N ASP A 148 -11.60 23.46 0.11
CA ASP A 148 -11.72 22.38 1.08
C ASP A 148 -10.87 22.66 2.33
N ILE A 149 -11.34 22.19 3.48
CA ILE A 149 -10.59 22.28 4.75
C ILE A 149 -10.26 20.86 5.21
N GLY A 150 -8.97 20.59 5.32
CA GLY A 150 -8.41 19.39 5.91
C GLY A 150 -7.89 19.63 7.32
N ASN A 151 -7.71 18.55 8.07
CA ASN A 151 -7.13 18.59 9.42
C ASN A 151 -5.62 18.34 9.34
N HIS A 152 -4.81 19.24 9.90
CA HIS A 152 -3.36 19.07 10.03
C HIS A 152 -2.92 18.90 11.49
N THR A 153 -3.72 18.21 12.28
CA THR A 153 -3.60 18.07 13.74
C THR A 153 -3.87 19.37 14.50
N PHE A 154 -3.66 19.39 15.82
CA PHE A 154 -4.02 20.53 16.66
C PHE A 154 -2.85 21.51 16.89
N THR A 155 -1.63 21.01 17.07
CA THR A 155 -0.45 21.78 17.52
C THR A 155 0.78 21.40 16.73
#